data_AF-A0A2D0HAX1-F1
#
_entry.id   AF-A0A2D0HAX1-F1
#
_cell.length_a   1.000
_cell.length_b   1.000
_cell.length_c   1.000
_cell.angle_alpha   90.00
_cell.angle_beta   90.00
_cell.angle_gamma   90.00
#
_symmetry.space_group_name_H-M   'P 1'
#
loop_
_entity.id
_entity.type
_entity.pdbx_description
1 polymer ?
#
loop_
_entity_poly.entity_id
_entity_poly.type
_entity_poly.pdbx_seq_one_letter_code
_entity_poly.pdbx_strand_id
1 'polypeptide(L)'
;MGILEIRQQYQKLQKMDNTLEKLIKQLHSKRLPDDVANEIIKLGKPVFDYLLAKIDDLRLTEYQVINLLRILYEMKYHNITQFVNKLLSITQDKRIDVRSTASFLSICLFRIKKEFPELNIPLEREVLAQSLHKSLAMQLQQTIGQQVESFLQDNT
;
A
#
# COMPACT_ATOMS: atom_id res chain seq x y z
N MET A 1 -4.79 11.64 35.00
CA MET A 1 -4.37 12.23 33.72
C MET A 1 -4.57 13.73 33.82
N GLY A 2 -3.47 14.47 33.91
CA GLY A 2 -3.48 15.92 34.20
C GLY A 2 -3.67 16.77 32.94
N ILE A 3 -4.24 17.97 33.09
CA ILE A 3 -4.48 18.94 32.00
C ILE A 3 -3.19 19.24 31.19
N LEU A 4 -2.03 19.18 31.84
CA LEU A 4 -0.72 19.37 31.20
C LEU A 4 -0.36 18.22 30.23
N GLU A 5 -0.67 16.98 30.60
CA GLU A 5 -0.40 15.78 29.79
C GLU A 5 -1.27 15.79 28.52
N ILE A 6 -2.54 16.17 28.67
CA ILE A 6 -3.48 16.32 27.56
C ILE A 6 -2.98 17.38 26.56
N ARG A 7 -2.55 18.56 27.03
CA ARG A 7 -2.02 19.62 26.15
C ARG A 7 -0.76 19.19 25.39
N GLN A 8 0.16 18.48 26.04
CA GLN A 8 1.37 17.97 25.40
C GLN A 8 1.06 16.90 24.34
N GLN A 9 0.06 16.04 24.60
CA GLN A 9 -0.38 15.04 23.64
C GLN A 9 -1.06 15.67 22.42
N TYR A 10 -1.92 16.68 22.62
CA TYR A 10 -2.52 17.45 21.53
C TYR A 10 -1.48 18.18 20.67
N GLN A 11 -0.47 18.81 21.28
CA GLN A 11 0.60 19.47 20.54
C GLN A 11 1.47 18.49 19.74
N LYS A 12 1.71 17.28 20.27
CA LYS A 12 2.40 16.22 19.53
C LYS A 12 1.60 15.76 18.31
N LEU A 13 0.28 15.57 18.46
CA LEU A 13 -0.61 15.19 17.37
C LEU A 13 -0.63 16.27 16.27
N GLN A 14 -0.79 17.54 16.64
CA GLN A 14 -0.83 18.65 15.68
C GLN A 14 0.52 18.85 14.95
N LYS A 15 1.64 18.62 15.63
CA LYS A 15 2.97 18.66 15.00
C LYS A 15 3.19 17.47 14.06
N MET A 16 2.68 16.30 14.41
CA MET A 16 2.71 15.11 13.55
C MET A 16 1.88 15.35 12.28
N ASP A 17 0.68 15.92 12.40
CA ASP A 17 -0.18 16.25 11.26
C ASP A 17 0.49 17.23 10.29
N ASN A 18 1.14 18.29 10.81
CA ASN A 18 1.85 19.26 9.96
C ASN A 18 3.08 18.68 9.24
N THR A 19 3.83 17.80 9.90
CA THR A 19 4.98 17.11 9.27
C THR A 19 4.49 16.12 8.23
N LEU A 20 3.45 15.35 8.56
CA LEU A 20 2.84 14.36 7.69
C LEU A 20 2.23 15.02 6.45
N GLU A 21 1.50 16.13 6.59
CA GLU A 21 0.97 16.89 5.45
C GLU A 21 2.07 17.40 4.52
N LYS A 22 3.22 17.86 5.06
CA LYS A 22 4.36 18.28 4.25
C LYS A 22 4.97 17.11 3.48
N LEU A 23 5.17 15.98 4.14
CA LEU A 23 5.69 14.76 3.51
C LEU A 23 4.71 14.20 2.47
N ILE A 24 3.41 14.30 2.70
CA ILE A 24 2.36 13.90 1.75
C ILE A 24 2.31 14.84 0.55
N LYS A 25 2.51 16.15 0.74
CA LYS A 25 2.66 17.09 -0.38
C LYS A 25 3.84 16.72 -1.28
N GLN A 26 4.87 16.05 -0.76
CA GLN A 26 6.00 15.54 -1.55
C GLN A 26 5.68 14.23 -2.29
N LEU A 27 4.60 13.51 -1.94
CA LEU A 27 4.10 12.35 -2.69
C LEU A 27 3.59 12.71 -4.10
N HIS A 28 3.38 14.00 -4.39
CA HIS A 28 3.02 14.49 -5.72
C HIS A 28 4.15 14.36 -6.76
N SER A 29 5.38 14.05 -6.32
CA SER A 29 6.50 13.80 -7.22
C SER A 29 6.27 12.52 -8.06
N LYS A 30 6.65 12.57 -9.34
CA LYS A 30 6.60 11.39 -10.24
C LYS A 30 7.39 10.20 -9.67
N ARG A 31 8.43 10.50 -8.89
CA ARG A 31 9.23 9.54 -8.15
C ARG A 31 9.40 10.06 -6.73
N LEU A 32 8.90 9.31 -5.75
CA LEU A 32 9.14 9.61 -4.35
C LEU A 32 10.63 9.43 -4.02
N PRO A 33 11.32 10.47 -3.49
CA PRO A 33 12.69 10.32 -3.02
C PRO A 33 12.79 9.34 -1.84
N ASP A 34 13.83 8.51 -1.82
CA ASP A 34 14.00 7.45 -0.82
C ASP A 34 14.18 8.01 0.60
N ASP A 35 14.81 9.18 0.74
CA ASP A 35 14.93 9.92 2.00
C ASP A 35 13.55 10.31 2.55
N VAL A 36 12.65 10.83 1.70
CA VAL A 36 11.27 11.17 2.08
C VAL A 36 10.50 9.92 2.50
N ALA A 37 10.62 8.83 1.75
CA ALA A 37 9.97 7.56 2.09
C ALA A 37 10.44 7.03 3.46
N ASN A 38 11.75 7.05 3.71
CA ASN A 38 12.33 6.61 4.96
C ASN A 38 11.88 7.46 6.16
N GLU A 39 11.79 8.79 5.99
CA GLU A 39 11.26 9.68 7.03
C GLU A 39 9.79 9.37 7.35
N ILE A 40 8.97 9.08 6.35
CA ILE A 40 7.57 8.67 6.55
C ILE A 40 7.50 7.34 7.32
N ILE A 41 8.31 6.35 6.93
CA ILE A 41 8.32 5.01 7.56
C ILE A 41 8.71 5.11 9.04
N LYS A 42 9.68 5.95 9.39
CA LYS A 42 10.13 6.17 10.78
C LYS A 42 9.02 6.67 11.72
N LEU A 43 7.95 7.26 11.18
CA LEU A 43 6.81 7.74 11.98
C LEU A 43 5.89 6.59 12.44
N GLY A 44 6.05 5.39 11.89
CA GLY A 44 5.44 4.16 12.39
C GLY A 44 3.93 4.04 12.20
N LYS A 45 3.29 3.25 13.09
CA LYS A 45 1.88 2.84 12.96
C LYS A 45 0.86 3.99 12.78
N PRO A 46 0.93 5.12 13.52
CA PRO A 46 -0.03 6.21 13.33
C PRO A 46 -0.06 6.73 11.90
N VAL A 47 1.10 6.81 11.25
CA VAL A 47 1.22 7.21 9.86
C VAL A 47 0.74 6.12 8.92
N PHE A 48 1.03 4.84 9.21
CA PHE A 48 0.46 3.74 8.44
C PHE A 48 -1.08 3.83 8.40
N ASP A 49 -1.74 3.98 9.56
CA ASP A 49 -3.21 4.07 9.65
C ASP A 49 -3.74 5.27 8.84
N TYR A 50 -3.06 6.42 8.96
CA TYR A 50 -3.39 7.62 8.19
C TYR A 50 -3.28 7.38 6.67
N LEU A 51 -2.15 6.83 6.19
CA LEU A 51 -1.89 6.64 4.77
C LEU A 51 -2.90 5.64 4.16
N LEU A 52 -3.25 4.61 4.93
CA LEU A 52 -4.21 3.60 4.54
C LEU A 52 -5.64 4.17 4.41
N ALA A 53 -6.01 5.13 5.25
CA ALA A 53 -7.27 5.87 5.10
C ALA A 53 -7.22 6.86 3.93
N LYS A 54 -6.05 7.46 3.66
CA LYS A 54 -5.88 8.50 2.65
C LYS A 54 -5.90 7.96 1.22
N ILE A 55 -5.47 6.72 1.00
CA ILE A 55 -5.28 6.14 -0.34
C ILE A 55 -6.56 6.11 -1.19
N ASP A 56 -7.75 6.12 -0.57
CA ASP A 56 -9.05 6.13 -1.25
C ASP A 56 -9.50 7.53 -1.70
N ASP A 57 -8.73 8.59 -1.41
CA ASP A 57 -9.08 9.94 -1.80
C ASP A 57 -9.05 10.09 -3.34
N LEU A 58 -10.24 10.28 -3.93
CA LEU A 58 -10.44 10.37 -5.38
C LEU A 58 -9.67 11.53 -6.05
N ARG A 59 -9.16 12.49 -5.25
CA ARG A 59 -8.37 13.61 -5.75
C ARG A 59 -6.89 13.26 -5.96
N LEU A 60 -6.44 12.10 -5.48
CA LEU A 60 -5.07 11.65 -5.64
C LEU A 60 -4.77 11.29 -7.10
N THR A 61 -3.64 11.76 -7.60
CA THR A 61 -3.14 11.34 -8.91
C THR A 61 -2.68 9.88 -8.87
N GLU A 62 -2.53 9.27 -10.04
CA GLU A 62 -1.98 7.92 -10.20
C GLU A 62 -0.64 7.75 -9.48
N TYR A 63 0.31 8.68 -9.69
CA TYR A 63 1.63 8.64 -9.04
C TYR A 63 1.55 8.68 -7.52
N GLN A 64 0.63 9.48 -6.97
CA GLN A 64 0.46 9.57 -5.52
C GLN A 64 -0.03 8.25 -4.94
N VAL A 65 -0.99 7.59 -5.59
CA VAL A 65 -1.50 6.30 -5.13
C VAL A 65 -0.42 5.23 -5.24
N ILE A 66 0.36 5.22 -6.31
CA ILE A 66 1.51 4.30 -6.47
C ILE A 66 2.54 4.53 -5.34
N ASN A 67 2.88 5.78 -5.04
CA ASN A 67 3.81 6.11 -3.97
C ASN A 67 3.26 5.67 -2.60
N LEU A 68 1.98 5.90 -2.32
CA LEU A 68 1.31 5.44 -1.10
C LEU A 68 1.34 3.91 -0.98
N LEU A 69 1.00 3.19 -2.05
CA LEU A 69 1.05 1.72 -2.08
C LEU A 69 2.43 1.18 -1.72
N ARG A 70 3.49 1.78 -2.27
CA ARG A 70 4.88 1.36 -2.02
C ARG A 70 5.27 1.59 -0.56
N ILE A 71 4.96 2.75 0.01
CA ILE A 71 5.25 3.01 1.43
C ILE A 71 4.45 2.05 2.32
N LEU A 72 3.16 1.89 2.05
CA LEU A 72 2.30 0.96 2.80
C LEU A 72 2.80 -0.49 2.71
N TYR A 73 3.37 -0.90 1.57
CA TYR A 73 3.98 -2.21 1.40
C TYR A 73 5.22 -2.40 2.29
N GLU A 74 6.07 -1.38 2.44
CA GLU A 74 7.20 -1.44 3.39
C GLU A 74 6.70 -1.52 4.83
N MET A 75 5.62 -0.79 5.15
CA MET A 75 5.02 -0.71 6.48
C MET A 75 3.99 -1.81 6.79
N LYS A 76 3.77 -2.76 5.87
CA LYS A 76 2.66 -3.73 5.88
C LYS A 76 2.46 -4.49 7.20
N TYR A 77 3.54 -4.74 7.94
CA TYR A 77 3.47 -5.51 9.18
C TYR A 77 2.85 -4.76 10.36
N HIS A 78 2.58 -3.46 10.25
CA HIS A 78 1.79 -2.74 11.26
C HIS A 78 0.34 -3.23 11.32
N ASN A 79 -0.25 -3.61 10.19
CA ASN A 79 -1.55 -4.30 10.11
C ASN A 79 -1.66 -5.04 8.76
N ILE A 80 -1.09 -6.24 8.70
CA ILE A 80 -0.97 -6.99 7.44
C ILE A 80 -2.34 -7.33 6.84
N THR A 81 -3.33 -7.68 7.67
CA THR A 81 -4.69 -8.01 7.23
C THR A 81 -5.34 -6.82 6.53
N GLN A 82 -5.29 -5.64 7.16
CA GLN A 82 -5.91 -4.44 6.61
C GLN A 82 -5.19 -3.99 5.33
N PHE A 83 -3.86 -4.10 5.30
CA PHE A 83 -3.07 -3.80 4.11
C PHE A 83 -3.41 -4.74 2.95
N VAL A 84 -3.45 -6.06 3.19
CA VAL A 84 -3.80 -7.07 2.16
C VAL A 84 -5.19 -6.80 1.59
N ASN A 85 -6.18 -6.57 2.44
CA ASN A 85 -7.54 -6.26 1.98
C ASN A 85 -7.58 -4.99 1.12
N LYS A 86 -6.85 -3.94 1.54
CA LYS A 86 -6.75 -2.70 0.77
C LYS A 86 -6.07 -2.94 -0.57
N LEU A 87 -4.95 -3.65 -0.57
CA LEU A 87 -4.17 -3.97 -1.76
C LEU A 87 -5.01 -4.73 -2.79
N LEU A 88 -5.72 -5.77 -2.36
CA LEU A 88 -6.62 -6.55 -3.21
C LEU A 88 -7.73 -5.68 -3.81
N SER A 89 -8.30 -4.73 -3.06
CA SER A 89 -9.29 -3.81 -3.61
C SER A 89 -8.74 -2.91 -4.73
N ILE A 90 -7.47 -2.48 -4.61
CA ILE A 90 -6.83 -1.57 -5.57
C ILE A 90 -6.45 -2.29 -6.88
N THR A 91 -6.42 -3.62 -6.89
CA THR A 91 -6.33 -4.40 -8.15
C THR A 91 -7.52 -4.14 -9.09
N GLN A 92 -8.59 -3.52 -8.61
CA GLN A 92 -9.75 -3.11 -9.41
C GLN A 92 -9.77 -1.61 -9.72
N ASP A 93 -8.69 -0.87 -9.43
CA ASP A 93 -8.61 0.56 -9.73
C ASP A 93 -8.74 0.77 -11.25
N LYS A 94 -9.42 1.83 -11.67
CA LYS A 94 -9.60 2.17 -13.10
C LYS A 94 -8.29 2.56 -13.79
N ARG A 95 -7.33 3.10 -13.03
CA ARG A 95 -6.03 3.57 -13.53
C ARG A 95 -5.08 2.39 -13.72
N ILE A 96 -4.57 2.24 -14.95
CA ILE A 96 -3.79 1.05 -15.33
C ILE A 96 -2.50 0.90 -14.53
N ASP A 97 -1.79 1.98 -14.21
CA ASP A 97 -0.51 1.87 -13.51
C ASP A 97 -0.72 1.63 -12.01
N VAL A 98 -1.77 2.20 -11.42
CA VAL A 98 -2.18 1.91 -10.03
C VAL A 98 -2.52 0.42 -9.90
N ARG A 99 -3.41 -0.07 -10.77
CA ARG A 99 -3.85 -1.46 -10.79
C ARG A 99 -2.69 -2.42 -11.04
N SER A 100 -1.80 -2.09 -11.99
CA SER A 100 -0.61 -2.90 -12.29
C SER A 100 0.34 -2.94 -11.10
N THR A 101 0.55 -1.82 -10.41
CA THR A 101 1.34 -1.77 -9.18
C THR A 101 0.75 -2.65 -8.09
N ALA A 102 -0.57 -2.55 -7.85
CA ALA A 102 -1.23 -3.36 -6.83
C ALA A 102 -1.17 -4.87 -7.17
N SER A 103 -1.35 -5.23 -8.44
CA SER A 103 -1.24 -6.62 -8.91
C SER A 103 0.16 -7.18 -8.68
N PHE A 104 1.19 -6.41 -9.05
CA PHE A 104 2.59 -6.78 -8.81
C PHE A 104 2.89 -6.98 -7.32
N LEU A 105 2.52 -6.02 -6.47
CA LEU A 105 2.75 -6.13 -5.02
C LEU A 105 1.99 -7.31 -4.39
N SER A 106 0.81 -7.64 -4.92
CA SER A 106 0.03 -8.79 -4.45
C SER A 106 0.75 -10.11 -4.76
N ILE A 107 1.34 -10.24 -5.96
CA ILE A 107 2.19 -11.38 -6.32
C ILE A 107 3.41 -11.46 -5.40
N CYS A 108 4.07 -10.33 -5.13
CA CYS A 108 5.21 -10.28 -4.21
C CYS A 108 4.84 -10.80 -2.81
N LEU A 109 3.72 -10.35 -2.23
CA LEU A 109 3.27 -10.84 -0.92
C LEU A 109 3.01 -12.35 -0.92
N PHE A 110 2.43 -12.88 -1.99
CA PHE A 110 2.16 -14.31 -2.09
C PHE A 110 3.46 -15.11 -2.18
N ARG A 111 4.43 -14.63 -2.97
CA ARG A 111 5.77 -15.24 -3.04
C ARG A 111 6.45 -15.26 -1.66
N ILE A 112 6.38 -14.14 -0.93
CA ILE A 112 6.87 -14.05 0.45
C ILE A 112 6.16 -15.07 1.35
N LYS A 113 4.83 -15.17 1.28
CA LYS A 113 4.06 -16.16 2.08
C LYS A 113 4.49 -17.60 1.77
N LYS A 114 4.78 -17.90 0.50
CA LYS A 114 5.21 -19.24 0.06
C LYS A 114 6.63 -19.56 0.55
N GLU A 115 7.53 -18.59 0.48
CA GLU A 115 8.93 -18.76 0.87
C GLU A 115 9.12 -18.76 2.39
N PHE A 116 8.30 -17.98 3.11
CA PHE A 116 8.35 -17.79 4.56
C PHE A 116 6.97 -18.06 5.19
N PRO A 117 6.54 -19.33 5.28
CA PRO A 117 5.23 -19.71 5.81
C PRO A 117 4.98 -19.26 7.25
N GLU A 118 6.03 -19.03 8.03
CA GLU A 118 5.99 -18.54 9.41
C GLU A 118 5.47 -17.09 9.54
N LEU A 119 5.49 -16.29 8.46
CA LEU A 119 5.06 -14.89 8.48
C LEU A 119 3.53 -14.71 8.58
N ASN A 120 2.76 -15.80 8.55
CA ASN A 120 1.29 -15.83 8.72
C ASN A 120 0.54 -14.71 7.96
N ILE A 121 0.85 -14.53 6.67
CA ILE A 121 0.20 -13.51 5.84
C ILE A 121 -1.22 -14.00 5.48
N PRO A 122 -2.30 -13.21 5.75
CA PRO A 122 -3.69 -13.60 5.53
C PRO A 122 -4.12 -13.45 4.06
N LEU A 123 -3.42 -14.14 3.16
CA LEU A 123 -3.74 -14.23 1.74
C LEU A 123 -4.38 -15.57 1.42
N GLU A 124 -5.66 -15.55 1.03
CA GLU A 124 -6.33 -16.70 0.42
C GLU A 124 -6.01 -16.75 -1.07
N ARG A 125 -5.57 -17.91 -1.55
CA ARG A 125 -5.07 -18.09 -2.92
C ARG A 125 -6.17 -17.80 -3.94
N GLU A 126 -7.37 -18.27 -3.66
CA GLU A 126 -8.57 -18.13 -4.49
C GLU A 126 -8.96 -16.66 -4.61
N VAL A 127 -8.94 -15.91 -3.50
CA VAL A 127 -9.25 -14.48 -3.47
C VAL A 127 -8.23 -13.68 -4.29
N LEU A 128 -6.94 -14.01 -4.13
CA LEU A 128 -5.88 -13.38 -4.94
C LEU A 128 -6.05 -13.72 -6.42
N ALA A 129 -6.25 -14.99 -6.78
CA ALA A 129 -6.43 -15.42 -8.16
C ALA A 129 -7.63 -14.71 -8.81
N GLN A 130 -8.78 -14.65 -8.13
CA GLN A 130 -9.95 -13.91 -8.61
C GLN A 130 -9.65 -12.42 -8.84
N SER A 131 -8.94 -11.78 -7.91
CA SER A 131 -8.56 -10.37 -8.02
C SER A 131 -7.62 -10.13 -9.21
N LEU A 132 -6.66 -11.01 -9.43
CA LEU A 132 -5.72 -10.96 -10.55
C LEU A 132 -6.38 -11.24 -11.90
N HIS A 133 -7.30 -12.21 -11.99
CA HIS A 133 -8.08 -12.45 -13.20
C HIS A 133 -8.92 -11.23 -13.61
N LYS A 134 -9.59 -10.60 -12.64
CA LYS A 134 -10.33 -9.36 -12.91
C LYS A 134 -9.40 -8.24 -13.38
N SER A 135 -8.21 -8.15 -12.80
CA SER A 135 -7.20 -7.15 -13.19
C SER A 135 -6.72 -7.33 -14.62
N LEU A 136 -6.49 -8.58 -15.06
CA LEU A 136 -6.16 -8.92 -16.44
C LEU A 136 -7.29 -8.53 -17.40
N ALA A 137 -8.55 -8.81 -17.04
CA ALA A 137 -9.71 -8.42 -17.85
C ALA A 137 -9.81 -6.89 -18.01
N MET A 138 -9.33 -6.13 -17.03
CA MET A 138 -9.23 -4.67 -17.10
C MET A 138 -7.98 -4.15 -17.83
N GLN A 139 -7.16 -5.05 -18.38
CA GLN A 139 -5.83 -4.81 -18.98
C GLN A 139 -4.80 -4.36 -17.94
N LEU A 140 -3.55 -4.78 -18.12
CA LEU A 140 -2.41 -4.38 -17.27
C LEU A 140 -1.29 -3.87 -18.15
N GLN A 141 -0.32 -3.17 -17.55
CA GLN A 141 0.96 -2.98 -18.23
C GLN A 141 1.51 -4.36 -18.64
N GLN A 142 1.96 -4.49 -19.89
CA GLN A 142 2.27 -5.78 -20.52
C GLN A 142 3.22 -6.64 -19.67
N THR A 143 4.28 -6.05 -19.13
CA THR A 143 5.27 -6.73 -18.28
C THR A 143 4.69 -7.25 -16.97
N ILE A 144 3.67 -6.57 -16.42
CA ILE A 144 2.96 -7.01 -15.22
C ILE A 144 1.92 -8.06 -15.60
N GLY A 145 1.21 -7.88 -16.72
CA GLY A 145 0.26 -8.86 -17.24
C GLY A 145 0.91 -10.25 -17.40
N GLN A 146 2.08 -10.31 -18.02
CA GLN A 146 2.85 -11.54 -18.17
C GLN A 146 3.21 -12.18 -16.81
N GLN A 147 3.59 -11.38 -15.81
CA GLN A 147 3.89 -11.88 -14.47
C GLN A 147 2.64 -12.43 -13.77
N VAL A 148 1.49 -11.79 -13.97
CA VAL A 148 0.21 -12.26 -13.43
C VAL A 148 -0.20 -13.57 -14.08
N GLU A 149 -0.10 -13.68 -15.40
CA GLU A 149 -0.40 -14.92 -16.14
C GLU A 149 0.49 -16.08 -15.71
N SER A 150 1.81 -15.85 -15.65
CA SER A 150 2.76 -16.85 -15.14
C SER A 150 2.43 -17.25 -13.70
N PHE A 151 2.12 -16.28 -12.83
CA PHE A 151 1.73 -16.58 -11.45
C PHE A 151 0.48 -17.47 -11.37
N LEU A 152 -0.54 -17.19 -12.19
CA LEU A 152 -1.78 -17.98 -12.20
C LEU A 152 -1.53 -19.40 -12.72
N GLN A 153 -0.69 -19.57 -13.74
CA GLN A 153 -0.33 -20.88 -14.30
C GLN A 153 0.46 -21.75 -13.31
N ASP A 154 1.47 -21.18 -12.64
CA ASP A 154 2.26 -21.86 -11.60
C ASP A 154 1.42 -22.25 -10.37
N ASN A 155 0.20 -21.71 -10.28
CA ASN A 155 -0.68 -21.85 -9.15
C ASN A 155 -2.05 -22.45 -9.49
N THR A 156 -2.19 -23.12 -10.63
CA THR A 156 -3.35 -23.97 -10.94
C THR A 156 -3.01 -25.43 -10.64
#